data_AF-A0A2D6MCM9-F1
#
_entry.id   AF-A0A2D6MCM9-F1
#
_cell.length_a   1.000
_cell.length_b   1.000
_cell.length_c   1.000
_cell.angle_alpha   90.00
_cell.angle_beta   90.00
_cell.angle_gamma   90.00
#
_symmetry.space_group_name_H-M   'P 1'
#
loop_
_entity.id
_entity.type
_entity.pdbx_description
1 polymer ?
#
loop_
_entity_poly.entity_id
_entity_poly.type
_entity_poly.pdbx_seq_one_letter_code
_entity_poly.pdbx_strand_id
1 'polypeptide(L)'
;MDGVDLTDEAAKLIGEFCNFCADHLPIDGPFEILIVSDRNKHGIGTTAAYHVGKNSIKIYGKNRALVDILRSIAHEMTHMMQDETGLINGPVQDVGGFHEDQANAKAGELIKRFAKSDKNRRRIYERVIKNKRAY
;
A
#
# COMPACT_ATOMS: atom_id res chain seq x y z
N MET A 1 9.02 16.10 12.34
CA MET A 1 9.11 15.29 11.12
C MET A 1 7.91 14.36 11.11
N ASP A 2 6.99 14.55 10.16
CA ASP A 2 5.76 13.73 10.04
C ASP A 2 5.98 12.43 9.26
N GLY A 3 7.20 12.23 8.74
CA GLY A 3 7.57 11.06 7.94
C GLY A 3 7.65 9.79 8.76
N VAL A 4 7.24 8.67 8.16
CA VAL A 4 7.61 7.34 8.66
C VAL A 4 9.12 7.18 8.52
N ASP A 5 9.74 6.62 9.54
CA ASP A 5 11.18 6.40 9.59
C ASP A 5 11.56 5.17 8.74
N LEU A 6 11.45 5.31 7.42
CA LEU A 6 11.81 4.34 6.38
C LEU A 6 13.27 4.55 5.95
N THR A 7 14.00 3.46 5.73
CA THR A 7 15.32 3.56 5.09
C THR A 7 15.16 3.82 3.60
N ASP A 8 16.20 4.35 2.94
CA ASP A 8 16.20 4.60 1.50
C ASP A 8 15.94 3.31 0.70
N GLU A 9 16.45 2.17 1.18
CA GLU A 9 16.21 0.86 0.55
C GLU A 9 14.74 0.44 0.67
N ALA A 10 14.10 0.72 1.81
CA ALA A 10 12.68 0.45 2.00
C ALA A 10 11.83 1.36 1.13
N ALA A 11 12.15 2.65 1.05
CA ALA A 11 11.46 3.61 0.18
C ALA A 11 11.58 3.21 -1.30
N LYS A 12 12.78 2.80 -1.75
CA LYS A 12 12.99 2.28 -3.11
C LYS A 12 12.15 1.04 -3.38
N LEU A 13 12.13 0.09 -2.45
CA LEU A 13 11.37 -1.15 -2.61
C LEU A 13 9.86 -0.91 -2.64
N ILE A 14 9.38 0.07 -1.87
CA ILE A 14 7.99 0.54 -1.93
C ILE A 14 7.69 1.11 -3.31
N GLY A 15 8.53 2.00 -3.84
CA GLY A 15 8.33 2.57 -5.18
C GLY A 15 8.30 1.51 -6.28
N GLU A 16 9.24 0.56 -6.25
CA GLU A 16 9.24 -0.60 -7.15
C GLU A 16 7.97 -1.44 -7.04
N PHE A 17 7.45 -1.61 -5.83
CA PHE A 17 6.21 -2.34 -5.59
C PHE A 17 4.98 -1.58 -6.11
N CYS A 18 4.94 -0.26 -5.97
CA CYS A 18 3.85 0.57 -6.50
C CYS A 18 3.77 0.46 -8.03
N ASN A 19 4.91 0.56 -8.72
CA ASN A 19 4.96 0.35 -10.18
C ASN A 19 4.52 -1.07 -10.55
N PHE A 20 5.00 -2.08 -9.83
CA PHE A 20 4.58 -3.46 -10.05
C PHE A 20 3.06 -3.64 -9.89
N CYS A 21 2.45 -2.99 -8.90
CA CYS A 21 1.00 -3.03 -8.71
C CYS A 21 0.26 -2.32 -9.85
N ALA A 22 0.71 -1.14 -10.27
CA ALA A 22 0.12 -0.40 -11.38
C ALA A 22 0.10 -1.24 -12.68
N ASP A 23 1.20 -1.93 -12.98
CA ASP A 23 1.31 -2.82 -14.15
C ASP A 23 0.32 -4.02 -14.09
N HIS A 24 0.05 -4.54 -12.89
CA HIS A 24 -0.79 -5.74 -12.71
C HIS A 24 -2.26 -5.44 -12.43
N LEU A 25 -2.57 -4.22 -11.98
CA LEU A 25 -3.93 -3.71 -11.73
C LEU A 25 -4.40 -2.76 -12.83
N PRO A 26 -3.87 -2.92 -14.04
CA PRO A 26 -3.76 -1.88 -15.09
C PRO A 26 -4.28 -0.49 -14.67
N ILE A 27 -3.56 0.19 -13.77
CA ILE A 27 -3.89 1.55 -13.32
C ILE A 27 -3.25 2.54 -14.28
N ASP A 28 -4.06 3.45 -14.82
CA ASP A 28 -3.64 4.38 -15.84
C ASP A 28 -3.47 5.81 -15.28
N GLY A 29 -2.39 6.47 -15.69
CA GLY A 29 -2.13 7.86 -15.33
C GLY A 29 -1.44 8.05 -13.96
N PRO A 30 -1.31 9.32 -13.51
CA PRO A 30 -0.59 9.63 -12.29
C PRO A 30 -1.41 9.28 -11.04
N PHE A 31 -0.74 8.72 -10.04
CA PHE A 31 -1.30 8.49 -8.72
C PHE A 31 -0.32 8.95 -7.63
N GLU A 32 -0.84 9.19 -6.44
CA GLU A 32 -0.08 9.61 -5.27
C GLU A 32 -0.22 8.58 -4.15
N ILE A 33 0.90 8.23 -3.51
CA ILE A 33 0.90 7.39 -2.31
C ILE A 33 1.66 8.12 -1.21
N LEU A 34 0.95 8.48 -0.15
CA LEU A 34 1.52 9.16 1.02
C LEU A 34 1.58 8.20 2.21
N ILE A 35 2.79 7.96 2.73
CA ILE A 35 2.99 7.14 3.94
C ILE A 35 3.25 8.05 5.13
N VAL A 36 2.38 8.00 6.14
CA VAL A 36 2.35 8.92 7.28
C VAL A 36 2.58 8.22 8.61
N SER A 37 3.08 8.98 9.58
CA SER A 37 3.33 8.49 10.95
C SER A 37 2.30 8.97 11.99
N ASP A 38 1.38 9.84 11.59
CA ASP A 38 0.28 10.36 12.42
C ASP A 38 -1.05 10.26 11.66
N ARG A 39 -2.02 9.54 12.23
CA ARG A 39 -3.34 9.34 11.61
C ARG A 39 -4.21 10.59 11.67
N ASN A 40 -4.23 11.25 12.82
CA ASN A 40 -5.13 12.36 13.11
C ASN A 40 -4.75 13.57 12.27
N LYS A 41 -3.45 13.86 12.16
CA LYS A 41 -2.94 14.97 11.35
C LYS A 41 -3.24 14.83 9.86
N HIS A 42 -3.35 13.60 9.37
CA HIS A 42 -3.57 13.31 7.95
C HIS A 42 -4.99 12.85 7.59
N GLY A 43 -5.88 12.81 8.60
CA GLY A 43 -7.30 12.48 8.44
C GLY A 43 -7.57 11.01 8.08
N ILE A 44 -6.79 10.07 8.61
CA ILE A 44 -6.95 8.63 8.33
C ILE A 44 -7.54 7.94 9.57
N GLY A 45 -8.78 7.42 9.47
CA GLY A 45 -9.41 6.70 10.60
C GLY A 45 -8.85 5.30 10.83
N THR A 46 -8.31 4.67 9.79
CA THR A 46 -7.85 3.28 9.75
C THR A 46 -6.34 3.20 9.49
N THR A 47 -5.86 2.08 8.95
CA THR A 47 -4.46 1.90 8.55
C THR A 47 -4.14 2.42 7.16
N ALA A 48 -5.15 2.62 6.31
CA ALA A 48 -5.01 3.02 4.92
C ALA A 48 -6.34 3.59 4.40
N ALA A 49 -6.28 4.49 3.42
CA ALA A 49 -7.46 5.01 2.76
C ALA A 49 -7.13 5.41 1.32
N TYR A 50 -7.96 4.95 0.39
CA TYR A 50 -8.06 5.47 -0.96
C TYR A 50 -9.03 6.67 -1.01
N HIS A 51 -8.63 7.71 -1.75
CA HIS A 51 -9.47 8.87 -2.02
C HIS A 51 -10.03 8.81 -3.45
N VAL A 52 -11.25 8.31 -3.56
CA VAL A 52 -12.04 8.19 -4.81
C VAL A 52 -11.99 9.48 -5.63
N GLY A 53 -11.75 9.35 -6.94
CA GLY A 53 -11.64 10.45 -7.90
C GLY A 53 -10.40 11.33 -7.76
N LYS A 54 -9.47 11.02 -6.84
CA LYS A 54 -8.21 11.76 -6.65
C LYS A 54 -6.96 10.95 -6.99
N ASN A 55 -7.09 9.65 -7.23
CA ASN A 55 -5.96 8.72 -7.38
C ASN A 55 -4.89 8.89 -6.30
N SER A 56 -5.34 9.13 -5.06
CA SER A 56 -4.47 9.38 -3.91
C SER A 56 -4.76 8.37 -2.82
N ILE A 57 -3.70 7.73 -2.34
CA ILE A 57 -3.73 6.75 -1.25
C ILE A 57 -2.95 7.32 -0.08
N LYS A 58 -3.49 7.16 1.12
CA LYS A 58 -2.74 7.44 2.36
C LYS A 58 -2.59 6.17 3.18
N ILE A 59 -1.37 5.90 3.63
CA ILE A 59 -1.02 4.73 4.45
C ILE A 59 -0.46 5.18 5.78
N TYR A 60 -1.03 4.68 6.88
CA TYR A 60 -0.38 4.77 8.19
C TYR A 60 0.68 3.68 8.34
N GLY A 61 1.95 4.09 8.33
CA GLY A 61 3.10 3.17 8.31
C GLY A 61 3.85 3.02 9.63
N LYS A 62 3.55 3.83 10.66
CA LYS A 62 4.30 3.82 11.93
C LYS A 62 4.23 2.46 12.61
N ASN A 63 5.39 1.94 13.01
CA ASN A 63 5.58 0.66 13.70
C ASN A 63 5.00 -0.57 12.97
N ARG A 64 4.96 -0.54 11.62
CA ARG A 64 4.52 -1.67 10.80
C ARG A 64 5.71 -2.33 10.10
N ALA A 65 5.61 -3.64 9.89
CA ALA A 65 6.54 -4.34 9.01
C ALA A 65 6.38 -3.83 7.57
N LEU A 66 7.44 -3.90 6.77
CA LEU A 66 7.42 -3.44 5.39
C LEU A 66 6.34 -4.17 4.58
N VAL A 67 6.27 -5.51 4.67
CA VAL A 67 5.22 -6.30 4.01
C VAL A 67 3.80 -5.87 4.37
N ASP A 68 3.55 -5.41 5.60
CA ASP A 68 2.22 -4.95 6.00
C ASP A 68 1.87 -3.62 5.33
N ILE A 69 2.83 -2.70 5.22
CA ILE A 69 2.68 -1.44 4.47
C ILE A 69 2.38 -1.75 3.00
N LEU A 70 3.15 -2.64 2.38
CA LEU A 70 2.95 -3.04 0.98
C LEU A 70 1.57 -3.69 0.78
N ARG A 71 1.13 -4.54 1.70
CA ARG A 71 -0.21 -5.16 1.63
C ARG A 71 -1.33 -4.13 1.68
N SER A 72 -1.19 -3.09 2.52
CA SER A 72 -2.14 -1.97 2.52
C SER A 72 -2.10 -1.19 1.20
N ILE A 73 -0.91 -0.92 0.65
CA ILE A 73 -0.78 -0.25 -0.66
C ILE A 73 -1.52 -1.03 -1.75
N ALA A 74 -1.26 -2.34 -1.88
CA ALA A 74 -1.88 -3.15 -2.92
C ALA A 74 -3.41 -3.27 -2.77
N HIS A 75 -3.91 -3.25 -1.53
CA HIS A 75 -5.34 -3.23 -1.24
C HIS A 75 -5.97 -1.94 -1.76
N GLU A 76 -5.44 -0.78 -1.35
CA GLU A 76 -5.96 0.52 -1.80
C GLU A 76 -5.76 0.77 -3.30
N MET A 77 -4.69 0.27 -3.91
CA MET A 77 -4.50 0.31 -5.36
C MET A 77 -5.52 -0.56 -6.09
N THR A 78 -6.02 -1.64 -5.46
CA THR A 78 -7.13 -2.41 -6.06
C THR A 78 -8.43 -1.59 -6.04
N HIS A 79 -8.68 -0.81 -5.00
CA HIS A 79 -9.80 0.14 -5.00
C HIS A 79 -9.63 1.25 -6.04
N MET A 80 -8.41 1.74 -6.24
CA MET A 80 -8.12 2.69 -7.32
C MET A 80 -8.46 2.11 -8.70
N MET A 81 -8.04 0.88 -8.99
CA MET A 81 -8.43 0.20 -10.23
C MET A 81 -9.96 0.02 -10.33
N GLN A 82 -10.64 -0.33 -9.23
CA GLN A 82 -12.10 -0.46 -9.22
C GLN A 82 -12.80 0.88 -9.51
N ASP A 83 -12.24 2.00 -9.04
CA ASP A 83 -12.74 3.35 -9.33
C ASP A 83 -12.53 3.69 -10.82
N GLU A 84 -11.30 3.56 -11.31
CA GLU A 84 -10.94 3.88 -12.71
C GLU A 84 -11.71 3.05 -13.74
N THR A 85 -12.04 1.80 -13.39
CA THR A 85 -12.82 0.90 -14.27
C THR A 85 -14.33 1.06 -14.12
N GLY A 86 -14.79 1.96 -13.25
CA GLY A 86 -16.21 2.21 -13.02
C GLY A 86 -16.95 1.08 -12.29
N LEU A 87 -16.21 0.19 -11.61
CA LEU A 87 -16.79 -0.85 -10.76
C LEU A 87 -17.43 -0.26 -9.50
N ILE A 88 -16.92 0.88 -9.01
CA ILE A 88 -17.52 1.62 -7.89
C ILE A 88 -18.63 2.51 -8.46
N ASN A 89 -19.89 2.04 -8.37
CA ASN A 89 -21.06 2.73 -8.93
C ASN A 89 -22.15 3.03 -7.89
N GLY A 90 -21.80 3.09 -6.61
CA GLY A 90 -22.73 3.33 -5.51
C GLY A 90 -22.05 3.22 -4.14
N PRO A 91 -22.83 3.07 -3.05
CA PRO A 91 -22.28 2.88 -1.71
C PRO A 91 -21.39 1.63 -1.67
N VAL A 92 -20.13 1.80 -1.29
CA VAL A 92 -19.19 0.70 -1.07
C VAL A 92 -19.32 0.21 0.37
N GLN A 93 -19.28 -1.10 0.57
CA GLN A 93 -19.22 -1.69 1.90
C GLN A 93 -17.78 -1.62 2.40
N ASP A 94 -17.57 -1.14 3.62
CA ASP A 94 -16.23 -1.05 4.23
C ASP A 94 -15.72 -2.41 4.76
N VAL A 95 -16.56 -3.45 4.79
CA VAL A 95 -16.22 -4.78 5.29
C VAL A 95 -16.91 -5.86 4.47
N GLY A 96 -16.12 -6.74 3.86
CA GLY A 96 -16.60 -7.83 3.03
C GLY A 96 -17.32 -7.35 1.77
N GLY A 97 -17.86 -8.30 1.00
CA GLY A 97 -18.48 -7.99 -0.28
C GLY A 97 -17.46 -7.88 -1.40
N PHE A 98 -17.96 -7.73 -2.63
CA PHE A 98 -17.16 -7.92 -3.85
C PHE A 98 -15.88 -7.06 -3.89
N HIS A 99 -15.98 -5.77 -3.53
CA HIS A 99 -14.85 -4.84 -3.61
C HIS A 99 -13.74 -5.16 -2.61
N GLU A 100 -14.11 -5.32 -1.34
CA GLU A 100 -13.19 -5.66 -0.24
C GLU A 100 -12.58 -7.06 -0.42
N ASP A 101 -13.39 -8.04 -0.84
CA ASP A 101 -12.92 -9.41 -1.05
C ASP A 101 -11.90 -9.46 -2.22
N GLN A 102 -12.17 -8.72 -3.30
CA GLN A 102 -11.23 -8.58 -4.40
C GLN A 102 -9.94 -7.87 -3.96
N ALA A 103 -10.04 -6.76 -3.21
CA ALA A 103 -8.88 -6.02 -2.73
C ALA A 103 -8.01 -6.86 -1.78
N ASN A 104 -8.62 -7.62 -0.86
CA ASN A 104 -7.92 -8.55 0.01
C ASN A 104 -7.22 -9.69 -0.77
N ALA A 105 -7.92 -10.28 -1.75
CA ALA A 105 -7.35 -11.32 -2.59
C ALA A 105 -6.17 -10.81 -3.43
N LYS A 106 -6.33 -9.65 -4.09
CA LYS A 106 -5.29 -9.03 -4.92
C LYS A 106 -4.08 -8.59 -4.12
N ALA A 107 -4.27 -8.00 -2.93
CA ALA A 107 -3.17 -7.64 -2.06
C ALA A 107 -2.31 -8.85 -1.69
N GLY A 108 -2.93 -9.97 -1.32
CA GLY A 108 -2.22 -11.22 -1.03
C GLY A 108 -1.51 -11.82 -2.25
N GLU A 109 -2.14 -11.76 -3.42
CA GLU A 109 -1.58 -12.21 -4.70
C GLU A 109 -0.34 -11.38 -5.09
N LEU A 110 -0.45 -10.06 -5.11
CA LEU A 110 0.58 -9.14 -5.58
C LEU A 110 1.83 -9.18 -4.71
N ILE A 111 1.68 -9.26 -3.38
CA ILE A 111 2.81 -9.44 -2.45
C ILE A 111 3.60 -10.71 -2.79
N LYS A 112 2.89 -11.84 -3.00
CA LYS A 112 3.52 -13.12 -3.33
C LYS A 112 4.18 -13.09 -4.71
N ARG A 113 3.55 -12.46 -5.71
CA ARG A 113 4.11 -12.32 -7.05
C ARG A 113 5.35 -11.44 -7.04
N PHE A 114 5.31 -10.29 -6.39
CA PHE A 114 6.45 -9.38 -6.27
C PHE A 114 7.64 -10.06 -5.58
N ALA A 115 7.43 -10.72 -4.45
CA ALA A 115 8.49 -11.46 -3.76
C ALA A 115 9.10 -12.62 -4.57
N LYS A 116 8.36 -13.18 -5.53
CA LYS A 116 8.83 -14.26 -6.42
C LYS A 116 9.50 -13.75 -7.70
N SER A 117 9.20 -12.53 -8.11
CA SER A 117 9.72 -11.94 -9.35
C SER A 117 11.23 -11.68 -9.32
N ASP A 118 11.82 -11.50 -8.14
CA ASP A 118 13.26 -11.40 -7.94
C ASP A 118 13.62 -11.95 -6.55
N LYS A 119 14.73 -12.70 -6.43
CA LYS A 119 15.19 -13.26 -5.16
C LYS A 119 15.45 -12.18 -4.11
N ASN A 120 15.94 -11.02 -4.51
CA ASN A 120 16.22 -9.88 -3.63
C ASN A 120 14.94 -9.23 -3.09
N ARG A 121 13.78 -9.41 -3.74
CA ARG A 121 12.49 -8.86 -3.30
C ARG A 121 11.91 -9.61 -2.09
N ARG A 122 12.47 -10.77 -1.71
CA ARG A 122 12.08 -11.45 -0.46
C ARG A 122 12.36 -10.63 0.80
N ARG A 123 13.26 -9.63 0.71
CA ARG A 123 13.55 -8.69 1.80
C ARG A 123 12.34 -7.90 2.29
N ILE A 124 11.21 -7.89 1.56
CA ILE A 124 9.95 -7.31 2.06
C ILE A 124 9.47 -7.96 3.36
N TYR A 125 9.84 -9.22 3.61
CA TYR A 125 9.50 -9.97 4.81
C TYR A 125 10.48 -9.77 5.97
N GLU A 126 11.63 -9.15 5.72
CA GLU A 126 12.64 -8.92 6.74
C GLU A 126 12.20 -7.79 7.67
N ARG A 127 12.56 -7.91 8.96
CA ARG A 127 12.37 -6.81 9.89
C ARG A 127 13.33 -5.69 9.52
N VAL A 128 12.81 -4.46 9.41
CA VAL A 128 13.64 -3.25 9.39
C VAL A 128 14.22 -3.07 10.80
N ILE A 129 15.28 -3.81 11.13
CA ILE A 129 15.98 -3.65 12.40
C ILE A 129 16.79 -2.36 12.28
N LYS A 130 16.30 -1.28 12.90
CA LYS A 130 17.20 -0.19 13.27
C LYS A 130 18.11 -0.71 14.36
N ASN A 131 19.40 -0.80 14.07
CA ASN A 131 20.43 -0.91 15.10
C ASN A 131 20.29 0.30 16.02
N LYS A 132 19.56 0.17 17.13
CA LYS A 132 19.76 1.04 18.28
C LYS A 132 21.18 0.77 18.76
N ARG A 133 22.11 1.68 18.47
CA ARG A 133 23.33 1.77 19.26
C ARG A 133 22.89 1.98 20.71
N ALA A 134 23.13 0.97 21.54
CA ALA A 134 23.07 1.09 22.98
C ALA A 134 24.10 2.16 23.38
N TYR A 135 23.65 3.17 24.11
CA TYR A 135 24.50 4.00 24.94
C TYR A 135 24.56 3.37 26.33
#